data_AF-A0A124JVB5-F1
#
_entry.id   AF-A0A124JVB5-F1
#
_cell.length_a   1.000
_cell.length_b   1.000
_cell.length_c   1.000
_cell.angle_alpha   90.00
_cell.angle_beta   90.00
_cell.angle_gamma   90.00
#
_symmetry.space_group_name_H-M   'P 1'
#
loop_
_entity.id
_entity.type
_entity.pdbx_description
1 polymer ?
#
loop_
_entity_poly.entity_id
_entity_poly.type
_entity_poly.pdbx_seq_one_letter_code
_entity_poly.pdbx_strand_id
1 'polypeptide(L)'
;MIIVASGLDANAVDPLARQLLHSDSFRAMTTRMVDLADDLYGGRLAVIHEGGYAEAYVPFCGLAILEALAGKRSAVIDPELDFFMAQQPDQRVTDFQASLVQEMRDILQLD
;
A
#
# COMPACT_ATOMS: atom_id res chain seq x y z
N MET A 1 -11.75 13.50 -9.31
CA MET A 1 -11.45 12.09 -9.63
C MET A 1 -10.02 11.87 -9.19
N ILE A 2 -9.74 10.74 -8.56
CA ILE A 2 -8.39 10.34 -8.14
C ILE A 2 -7.90 9.26 -9.09
N ILE A 3 -6.64 9.36 -9.52
CA ILE A 3 -5.94 8.32 -10.27
C ILE A 3 -4.74 7.88 -9.45
N VAL A 4 -4.60 6.58 -9.22
CA VAL A 4 -3.46 5.97 -8.53
C VAL A 4 -2.62 5.21 -9.55
N ALA A 5 -1.36 5.63 -9.73
CA ALA A 5 -0.33 4.83 -10.39
C ALA A 5 0.14 3.74 -9.42
N SER A 6 -0.39 2.53 -9.58
CA SER A 6 -0.33 1.46 -8.59
C SER A 6 0.75 0.44 -8.93
N GLY A 7 2.00 0.80 -8.64
CA GLY A 7 3.11 -0.14 -8.59
C GLY A 7 3.02 -1.02 -7.34
N LEU A 8 3.29 -2.31 -7.51
CA LEU A 8 3.31 -3.31 -6.43
C LEU A 8 4.74 -3.69 -6.04
N ASP A 9 5.75 -3.03 -6.60
CA ASP A 9 7.17 -3.29 -6.39
C ASP A 9 7.69 -2.86 -5.01
N ALA A 10 6.91 -2.11 -4.24
CA ALA A 10 7.23 -1.83 -2.83
C ALA A 10 7.02 -3.06 -1.89
N ASN A 11 6.56 -4.19 -2.43
CA ASN A 11 6.38 -5.42 -1.64
C ASN A 11 7.72 -5.98 -1.12
N ALA A 12 7.68 -6.72 -0.01
CA ALA A 12 8.85 -7.15 0.75
C ALA A 12 9.84 -8.09 0.00
N VAL A 13 9.43 -8.68 -1.12
CA VAL A 13 10.24 -9.64 -1.89
C VAL A 13 10.48 -9.18 -3.34
N ASP A 14 10.17 -7.93 -3.65
CA ASP A 14 10.38 -7.44 -5.00
C ASP A 14 11.88 -7.34 -5.34
N PRO A 15 12.33 -7.90 -6.47
CA PRO A 15 13.74 -7.85 -6.84
C PRO A 15 14.24 -6.45 -7.19
N LEU A 16 13.36 -5.51 -7.54
CA LEU A 16 13.74 -4.19 -8.05
C LEU A 16 13.66 -3.07 -6.99
N ALA A 17 13.15 -3.35 -5.80
CA ALA A 17 12.98 -2.34 -4.74
C ALA A 17 13.34 -2.91 -3.36
N ARG A 18 13.52 -2.04 -2.35
CA ARG A 18 14.01 -2.43 -1.00
C ARG A 18 13.02 -2.09 0.13
N GLN A 19 11.76 -1.83 -0.23
CA GLN A 19 10.68 -1.63 0.74
C GLN A 19 10.19 -2.96 1.32
N LEU A 20 9.33 -2.89 2.34
CA LEU A 20 8.88 -4.05 3.13
C LEU A 20 7.35 -4.16 3.21
N LEU A 21 6.62 -3.73 2.17
CA LEU A 21 5.16 -3.79 2.20
C LEU A 21 4.64 -5.22 2.07
N HIS A 22 3.50 -5.48 2.70
CA HIS A 22 2.74 -6.71 2.57
C HIS A 22 1.34 -6.43 1.99
N SER A 23 0.57 -7.47 1.65
CA SER A 23 -0.74 -7.31 1.00
C SER A 23 -1.69 -6.38 1.77
N ASP A 24 -1.73 -6.47 3.10
CA ASP A 24 -2.54 -5.57 3.94
C ASP A 24 -2.06 -4.11 3.95
N SER A 25 -0.79 -3.83 3.64
CA SER A 25 -0.33 -2.44 3.44
C SER A 25 -1.00 -1.83 2.20
N PHE A 26 -1.01 -2.56 1.07
CA PHE A 26 -1.67 -2.13 -0.17
C PHE A 26 -3.19 -1.99 0.01
N ARG A 27 -3.79 -2.90 0.78
CA ARG A 27 -5.20 -2.79 1.17
C ARG A 27 -5.50 -1.52 1.93
N ALA A 28 -4.74 -1.24 2.99
CA ALA A 28 -4.95 -0.08 3.84
C ALA A 28 -4.80 1.23 3.05
N MET A 29 -3.80 1.31 2.17
CA MET A 29 -3.65 2.46 1.26
C MET A 29 -4.84 2.60 0.31
N THR A 30 -5.30 1.49 -0.29
CA THR A 30 -6.43 1.51 -1.23
C THR A 30 -7.74 1.88 -0.53
N THR A 31 -8.02 1.35 0.66
CA THR A 31 -9.19 1.72 1.46
C THR A 31 -9.21 3.22 1.75
N ARG A 32 -8.08 3.80 2.18
CA ARG A 32 -7.97 5.26 2.38
C ARG A 32 -8.25 6.05 1.11
N MET A 33 -7.83 5.56 -0.06
CA MET A 33 -8.10 6.22 -1.34
C MET A 33 -9.56 6.09 -1.79
N VAL A 34 -10.23 4.97 -1.47
CA VAL A 34 -11.67 4.80 -1.68
C VAL A 34 -12.43 5.83 -0.85
N ASP A 35 -12.18 5.88 0.46
CA ASP A 35 -12.83 6.83 1.37
C ASP A 35 -12.62 8.28 0.92
N LEU A 36 -11.38 8.63 0.56
CA LEU A 36 -11.04 9.97 0.07
C LEU A 36 -11.74 10.32 -1.26
N ALA A 37 -11.88 9.34 -2.15
CA ALA A 37 -12.58 9.54 -3.43
C ALA A 37 -14.09 9.71 -3.23
N ASP A 38 -14.68 8.97 -2.29
CA ASP A 38 -16.08 9.12 -1.88
C ASP A 38 -16.32 10.53 -1.32
N ASP A 39 -15.50 10.96 -0.37
CA ASP A 39 -15.63 12.25 0.30
C ASP A 39 -15.46 13.46 -0.64
N LEU A 40 -14.47 13.42 -1.53
CA LEU A 40 -14.08 14.59 -2.32
C LEU A 40 -14.57 14.57 -3.78
N TYR A 41 -14.82 13.38 -4.33
CA TYR A 41 -15.02 13.20 -5.76
C TYR A 41 -16.16 12.25 -6.10
N GLY A 42 -17.09 11.99 -5.17
CA GLY A 42 -18.27 11.14 -5.39
C GLY A 42 -17.89 9.75 -5.90
N GLY A 43 -16.87 9.14 -5.30
CA GLY A 43 -16.41 7.78 -5.55
C GLY A 43 -15.62 7.59 -6.85
N ARG A 44 -15.24 8.68 -7.54
CA ARG A 44 -14.46 8.58 -8.78
C ARG A 44 -12.98 8.31 -8.49
N LEU A 45 -12.64 7.02 -8.38
CA LEU A 45 -11.28 6.49 -8.22
C LEU A 45 -10.93 5.54 -9.38
N ALA A 46 -9.75 5.71 -9.97
CA ALA A 46 -9.15 4.75 -10.90
C ALA A 46 -7.78 4.31 -10.37
N VAL A 47 -7.56 3.01 -10.28
CA VAL A 47 -6.27 2.42 -9.88
C VAL A 47 -5.67 1.74 -11.10
N ILE A 48 -4.55 2.27 -11.60
CA ILE A 48 -3.90 1.85 -12.84
C ILE A 48 -2.66 1.06 -12.49
N HIS A 49 -2.57 -0.18 -12.94
CA HIS A 49 -1.44 -1.07 -12.63
C HIS A 49 -0.15 -0.54 -13.29
N GLU A 50 0.94 -0.53 -12.53
CA GLU A 50 2.28 -0.13 -12.99
C GLU A 50 3.29 -1.28 -12.78
N GLY A 51 4.34 -1.08 -11.97
CA GLY A 51 5.34 -2.09 -11.66
C GLY A 51 4.88 -3.17 -10.68
N GLY A 52 5.76 -4.14 -10.41
CA GLY A 52 5.51 -5.29 -9.56
C GLY A 52 6.11 -6.54 -10.19
N TYR A 53 7.23 -7.01 -9.62
CA TYR A 53 8.12 -7.96 -10.28
C TYR A 53 8.36 -9.24 -9.46
N ALA A 54 7.83 -9.31 -8.23
CA ALA A 54 7.75 -10.55 -7.48
C ALA A 54 6.56 -11.42 -7.94
N GLU A 55 6.80 -12.30 -8.92
CA GLU A 55 5.77 -13.21 -9.47
C GLU A 55 4.95 -13.93 -8.38
N ALA A 56 5.62 -14.38 -7.32
CA ALA A 56 5.01 -15.15 -6.24
C ALA A 56 4.11 -14.31 -5.31
N TYR A 57 4.31 -12.98 -5.23
CA TYR A 57 3.70 -12.17 -4.18
C TYR A 57 2.81 -11.02 -4.68
N VAL A 58 3.14 -10.48 -5.86
CA VAL A 58 2.31 -9.47 -6.55
C VAL A 58 0.83 -9.86 -6.65
N PRO A 59 0.44 -11.13 -6.91
CA PRO A 59 -0.97 -11.52 -6.95
C PRO A 59 -1.74 -11.25 -5.64
N PHE A 60 -1.12 -11.45 -4.48
CA PHE A 60 -1.78 -11.19 -3.19
C PHE A 60 -1.92 -9.70 -2.90
N CYS A 61 -0.89 -8.91 -3.23
CA CYS A 61 -0.94 -7.45 -3.14
C CYS A 61 -2.03 -6.88 -4.08
N GLY A 62 -2.08 -7.35 -5.32
CA GLY A 62 -3.09 -6.93 -6.30
C GLY A 62 -4.51 -7.34 -5.90
N LEU A 63 -4.69 -8.57 -5.39
CA LEU A 63 -5.99 -9.02 -4.88
C LEU A 63 -6.45 -8.14 -3.70
N ALA A 64 -5.53 -7.74 -2.82
CA ALA A 64 -5.85 -6.88 -1.70
C ALA A 64 -6.39 -5.50 -2.11
N ILE A 65 -5.85 -4.94 -3.21
CA ILE A 65 -6.38 -3.73 -3.84
C ILE A 65 -7.78 -3.97 -4.41
N LEU A 66 -7.98 -5.05 -5.18
CA LEU A 66 -9.27 -5.37 -5.78
C LEU A 66 -10.37 -5.59 -4.73
N GLU A 67 -10.04 -6.28 -3.64
CA GLU A 67 -10.95 -6.49 -2.50
C GLU A 67 -11.34 -5.18 -1.82
N ALA A 68 -10.39 -4.25 -1.65
CA ALA A 68 -10.66 -2.93 -1.09
C ALA A 68 -11.56 -2.10 -2.02
N LEU A 69 -11.29 -2.08 -3.33
CA LEU A 69 -12.13 -1.40 -4.33
C LEU A 69 -13.54 -1.99 -4.40
N ALA A 70 -13.67 -3.32 -4.26
CA ALA A 70 -14.95 -4.01 -4.32
C ALA A 70 -15.74 -3.97 -3.00
N GLY A 71 -15.11 -3.52 -1.89
CA GLY A 71 -15.68 -3.62 -0.54
C GLY A 71 -15.98 -5.06 -0.12
N LYS A 72 -15.23 -6.04 -0.63
CA LYS A 72 -15.50 -7.47 -0.43
C LYS A 72 -14.20 -8.23 -0.16
N ARG A 73 -14.25 -9.16 0.80
CA ARG A 73 -13.16 -10.11 1.04
C ARG A 73 -13.45 -11.44 0.36
N SER A 74 -12.44 -11.98 -0.30
CA SER A 74 -12.43 -13.35 -0.82
C SER A 74 -12.00 -14.33 0.28
N ALA A 75 -11.97 -15.62 -0.05
CA ALA A 75 -11.43 -16.66 0.81
C ALA A 75 -9.90 -16.83 0.69
N VAL A 76 -9.23 -16.05 -0.18
CA VAL A 76 -7.78 -16.14 -0.35
C VAL A 76 -7.09 -15.60 0.90
N ILE A 77 -6.14 -16.36 1.40
CA ILE A 77 -5.26 -15.99 2.50
C ILE A 77 -3.89 -15.72 1.91
N ASP A 78 -3.29 -14.59 2.28
CA ASP A 78 -1.88 -14.32 2.00
C ASP A 78 -1.01 -15.22 2.88
N PRO A 79 -0.29 -16.20 2.31
CA PRO A 79 0.48 -17.16 3.09
C PRO A 79 1.74 -16.57 3.73
N GLU A 80 2.22 -15.41 3.25
CA GLU A 80 3.48 -14.80 3.69
C GLU A 80 3.24 -13.61 4.64
N LEU A 81 1.98 -13.24 4.89
CA LEU A 81 1.63 -12.05 5.67
C LEU A 81 2.30 -12.02 7.04
N ASP A 82 2.16 -13.08 7.83
CA ASP A 82 2.75 -13.17 9.17
C ASP A 82 4.28 -13.09 9.14
N PHE A 83 4.89 -13.68 8.10
CA PHE A 83 6.33 -13.66 7.91
C PHE A 83 6.84 -12.24 7.61
N PHE A 84 6.18 -11.51 6.71
CA PHE A 84 6.56 -10.13 6.38
C PHE A 84 6.22 -9.15 7.50
N MET A 85 5.18 -9.41 8.30
CA MET A 85 4.90 -8.64 9.51
C MET A 85 6.02 -8.79 10.54
N ALA A 86 6.59 -9.99 10.70
CA ALA A 86 7.70 -10.24 11.61
C ALA A 86 9.03 -9.59 11.18
N GLN A 87 9.13 -9.13 9.92
CA GLN A 87 10.33 -8.49 9.35
C GLN A 87 10.29 -6.96 9.38
N GLN A 88 9.20 -6.37 9.90
CA GLN A 88 9.06 -4.92 9.90
C GLN A 88 10.17 -4.23 10.72
N PRO A 89 10.54 -2.99 10.37
CA PRO A 89 11.54 -2.24 11.11
C PRO A 89 11.17 -2.09 12.59
N ASP A 90 12.18 -2.05 13.45
CA ASP A 90 11.98 -1.76 14.86
C ASP A 90 11.46 -0.32 15.08
N GLN A 91 11.11 -0.02 16.33
CA GLN A 91 10.60 1.30 16.70
C GLN A 91 11.59 2.42 16.39
N ARG A 92 12.90 2.19 16.59
CA ARG A 92 13.93 3.21 16.36
C ARG A 92 14.00 3.59 14.88
N VAL A 93 13.95 2.61 13.98
CA VAL A 93 13.95 2.87 12.53
C VAL A 93 12.63 3.54 12.11
N THR A 94 11.51 3.09 12.66
CA THR A 94 10.19 3.68 12.39
C THR A 94 10.13 5.16 12.80
N ASP A 95 10.60 5.49 14.00
CA ASP A 95 10.63 6.87 14.51
C ASP A 95 11.52 7.78 13.65
N PHE A 96 12.66 7.26 13.20
CA PHE A 96 13.55 7.98 12.31
C PHE A 96 12.86 8.29 10.97
N GLN A 97 12.22 7.31 10.33
CA GLN A 97 11.49 7.54 9.08
C GLN A 97 10.30 8.50 9.28
N ALA A 98 9.59 8.38 10.40
CA ALA A 98 8.50 9.29 10.76
C ALA A 98 8.98 10.73 10.91
N SER A 99 10.17 10.96 11.48
CA SER A 99 10.74 12.31 11.56
C SER A 99 11.06 12.92 10.19
N LEU A 100 11.47 12.12 9.21
CA LEU A 100 11.71 12.60 7.85
C LEU A 100 10.40 12.94 7.14
N VAL A 101 9.35 12.13 7.33
CA VAL A 101 8.00 12.43 6.82
C VAL A 101 7.46 13.70 7.49
N GLN A 102 7.73 13.90 8.78
CA GLN A 102 7.36 15.12 9.49
C GLN A 102 8.04 16.36 8.90
N GLU A 103 9.35 16.28 8.65
CA GLU A 103 10.10 17.37 8.05
C GLU A 103 9.54 17.72 6.66
N MET A 104 9.22 16.71 5.83
CA MET A 104 8.58 16.92 4.53
C MET A 104 7.20 17.59 4.67
N ARG A 105 6.41 17.19 5.67
CA ARG A 105 5.12 17.81 5.98
C ARG A 105 5.26 19.29 6.30
N ASP A 106 6.22 19.65 7.14
CA ASP A 106 6.49 21.03 7.53
C ASP A 106 6.96 21.88 6.34
N ILE A 107 7.84 21.33 5.48
CA ILE A 107 8.30 21.98 4.25
C ILE A 107 7.13 22.26 3.29
N LEU A 108 6.21 21.31 3.18
CA LEU A 108 5.03 21.41 2.30
C LEU A 108 3.89 22.24 2.91
N GLN A 109 4.02 22.70 4.17
CA GLN A 109 3.00 23.47 4.89
C GLN A 109 1.63 22.76 4.91
N LEU A 110 1.65 21.44 5.08
CA LEU A 110 0.42 20.66 5.21
C LEU A 110 -0.04 20.65 6.67
N ASP A 111 -1.28 21.09 6.91
CA ASP A 111 -1.94 21.11 8.23
C ASP A 111 -2.13 19.70 8.83
#